data_AF-A0A7C7NAF3-F1
#
_entry.id   AF-A0A7C7NAF3-F1
#
_cell.length_a   1.000
_cell.length_b   1.000
_cell.length_c   1.000
_cell.angle_alpha   90.00
_cell.angle_beta   90.00
_cell.angle_gamma   90.00
#
_symmetry.space_group_name_H-M   'P 1'
#
loop_
_entity.id
_entity.type
_entity.pdbx_description
1 polymer ?
#
loop_
_entity_poly.entity_id
_entity_poly.type
_entity_poly.pdbx_seq_one_letter_code
_entity_poly.pdbx_strand_id
1 'polypeptide(L)'
;MPRDKEEEKRDKKIEALKESQGLFVATPVHSEVTLHYMKSCLDLQKECLLNSTSITFQLMKSSLVTQGRNLCVAAFLSSRADQMCFIDADISFSVRSIYRMYECPYEVSLVPYPMKTVDANKFRQDDIKRPSDHPDTKGYIFPVELTNMDAINMHNGFVEIKKGPAGCMMMKRSAFDKLIKAYPDLTVKQTTMINGKMVERPNYYNFFDTYYSKKTKLYLGEDFNFCKLWTDIGGKIYALADEEISHVGEKMYSGKLLQELTKTGGKSIPLGANVNLKK
;
A
#
# COMPACT_ATOMS: atom_id res chain seq x y z
N MET A 1 40.12 -12.18 -26.91
CA MET A 1 40.39 -12.28 -25.46
C MET A 1 39.09 -12.68 -24.78
N PRO A 2 39.10 -13.59 -23.79
CA PRO A 2 37.89 -13.85 -22.99
C PRO A 2 37.43 -12.55 -22.33
N ARG A 3 36.11 -12.31 -22.29
CA ARG A 3 35.54 -11.13 -21.64
C ARG A 3 35.85 -11.15 -20.14
N ASP A 4 35.96 -9.97 -19.54
CA ASP A 4 36.15 -9.85 -18.10
C ASP A 4 34.94 -10.48 -17.39
N LYS A 5 35.21 -11.35 -16.39
CA LYS A 5 34.16 -12.04 -15.62
C LYS A 5 33.24 -11.05 -14.89
N GLU A 6 33.75 -9.88 -14.51
CA GLU A 6 32.92 -8.83 -13.89
C GLU A 6 31.98 -8.16 -14.92
N GLU A 7 32.42 -7.97 -16.17
CA GLU A 7 31.57 -7.47 -17.26
C GLU A 7 30.45 -8.48 -17.58
N GLU A 8 30.77 -9.77 -17.69
CA GLU A 8 29.76 -10.81 -17.93
C GLU A 8 28.72 -10.89 -16.81
N LYS A 9 29.14 -10.72 -15.55
CA LYS A 9 28.24 -10.71 -14.40
C LYS A 9 27.32 -9.47 -14.42
N ARG A 10 27.86 -8.31 -14.81
CA ARG A 10 27.08 -7.08 -14.99
C ARG A 10 26.06 -7.21 -16.11
N ASP A 11 26.45 -7.76 -17.26
CA ASP A 11 25.56 -7.95 -18.41
C ASP A 11 24.40 -8.90 -18.07
N LYS A 12 24.68 -10.03 -17.42
CA LYS A 12 23.64 -10.97 -16.94
C LYS A 12 22.64 -10.29 -16.00
N LYS A 13 23.13 -9.43 -15.11
CA LYS A 13 22.30 -8.68 -14.18
C LYS A 13 21.41 -7.65 -14.90
N ILE A 14 21.96 -6.94 -15.88
CA ILE A 14 21.20 -6.00 -16.72
C ILE A 14 20.11 -6.74 -17.49
N GLU A 15 20.40 -7.93 -18.00
CA GLU A 15 19.41 -8.71 -18.75
C GLU A 15 18.28 -9.22 -17.84
N ALA A 16 18.60 -9.77 -16.67
CA ALA A 16 17.60 -10.14 -15.66
C ALA A 16 16.69 -8.95 -15.26
N LEU A 17 17.27 -7.74 -15.14
CA LEU A 17 16.49 -6.52 -14.86
C LEU A 17 15.54 -6.14 -16.01
N LYS A 18 15.92 -6.35 -17.27
CA LYS A 18 15.06 -6.07 -18.43
C LYS A 18 13.90 -7.06 -18.56
N GLU A 19 14.14 -8.32 -18.17
CA GLU A 19 13.13 -9.39 -18.18
C GLU A 19 12.16 -9.28 -17.00
N SER A 20 12.62 -8.71 -15.88
CA SER A 20 11.80 -8.50 -14.69
C SER A 20 10.61 -7.57 -14.98
N GLN A 21 9.39 -8.11 -14.84
CA GLN A 21 8.16 -7.31 -14.81
C GLN A 21 8.06 -6.42 -13.56
N GLY A 22 8.92 -6.59 -12.54
CA GLY A 22 9.28 -5.52 -11.60
C GLY A 22 8.17 -4.92 -10.73
N LEU A 23 8.55 -3.89 -9.97
CA LEU A 23 7.73 -3.14 -9.04
C LEU A 23 7.48 -1.72 -9.55
N PHE A 24 6.22 -1.30 -9.63
CA PHE A 24 5.85 0.07 -9.95
C PHE A 24 5.44 0.81 -8.66
N VAL A 25 6.33 1.64 -8.13
CA VAL A 25 6.02 2.50 -6.98
C VAL A 25 5.30 3.74 -7.50
N ALA A 26 4.06 3.92 -7.05
CA ALA A 26 3.20 5.03 -7.45
C ALA A 26 2.92 5.93 -6.25
N THR A 27 3.15 7.23 -6.41
CA THR A 27 2.99 8.20 -5.33
C THR A 27 2.21 9.39 -5.85
N PRO A 28 0.92 9.55 -5.48
CA PRO A 28 0.22 10.80 -5.70
C PRO A 28 0.82 11.87 -4.79
N VAL A 29 1.18 13.02 -5.37
CA VAL A 29 1.84 14.11 -4.66
C VAL A 29 1.13 15.42 -4.97
N HIS A 30 0.90 16.26 -3.96
CA HIS A 30 0.43 17.62 -4.20
C HIS A 30 1.59 18.54 -4.64
N SER A 31 2.65 18.62 -3.81
CA SER A 31 3.83 19.47 -4.06
C SER A 31 5.16 18.82 -3.71
N GLU A 32 5.23 18.17 -2.54
CA GLU A 32 6.49 17.74 -1.94
C GLU A 32 6.38 16.34 -1.35
N VAL A 33 7.54 15.74 -1.09
CA VAL A 33 7.65 14.47 -0.38
C VAL A 33 8.44 14.67 0.90
N THR A 34 8.14 13.87 1.92
CA THR A 34 8.87 13.94 3.18
C THR A 34 10.27 13.35 3.04
N LEU A 35 11.21 13.80 3.88
CA LEU A 35 12.56 13.24 3.96
C LEU A 35 12.53 11.73 4.21
N HIS A 36 11.63 11.28 5.09
CA HIS A 36 11.50 9.87 5.47
C HIS A 36 10.99 9.00 4.32
N TYR A 37 10.00 9.48 3.56
CA TYR A 37 9.57 8.83 2.32
C TYR A 37 10.73 8.71 1.34
N MET A 38 11.46 9.80 1.08
CA MET A 38 12.55 9.80 0.10
C MET A 38 13.67 8.83 0.51
N LYS A 39 14.05 8.82 1.79
CA LYS A 39 15.02 7.85 2.31
C LYS A 39 14.55 6.41 2.13
N SER A 40 13.30 6.12 2.45
CA SER A 40 12.71 4.77 2.30
C SER A 40 12.73 4.31 0.84
N CYS A 41 12.44 5.22 -0.10
CA CYS A 41 12.51 4.94 -1.55
C CYS A 41 13.94 4.64 -2.03
N LEU A 42 14.96 5.36 -1.53
CA LEU A 42 16.36 5.10 -1.86
C LEU A 42 16.82 3.74 -1.33
N ASP A 43 16.45 3.41 -0.10
CA ASP A 43 16.75 2.11 0.51
C ASP A 43 16.08 0.97 -0.28
N LEU A 44 14.82 1.16 -0.71
CA LEU A 44 14.09 0.21 -1.55
C LEU A 44 14.73 0.05 -2.94
N GLN A 45 15.08 1.16 -3.60
CA GLN A 45 15.71 1.12 -4.92
C GLN A 45 17.03 0.35 -4.88
N LYS A 46 17.85 0.60 -3.86
CA LYS A 46 19.10 -0.14 -3.64
C LYS A 46 18.83 -1.64 -3.53
N GLU A 47 17.85 -2.04 -2.73
CA GLU A 47 17.53 -3.46 -2.53
C GLU A 47 17.00 -4.11 -3.82
N CYS A 48 16.10 -3.45 -4.55
CA CYS A 48 15.62 -3.92 -5.85
C CYS A 48 16.76 -4.14 -6.85
N LEU A 49 17.70 -3.18 -6.93
CA LEU A 49 18.88 -3.34 -7.77
C LEU A 49 19.76 -4.51 -7.32
N LEU A 50 19.95 -4.74 -6.02
CA LEU A 50 20.73 -5.87 -5.51
C LEU A 50 20.11 -7.23 -5.88
N ASN A 51 18.77 -7.32 -5.85
CA ASN A 51 18.01 -8.55 -6.11
C ASN A 51 17.56 -8.71 -7.58
N SER A 52 18.02 -7.84 -8.48
CA SER A 52 17.63 -7.84 -9.91
C SER A 52 16.13 -7.67 -10.15
N THR A 53 15.44 -7.02 -9.22
CA THR A 53 14.04 -6.61 -9.36
C THR A 53 14.00 -5.24 -10.04
N SER A 54 13.41 -5.16 -11.22
CA SER A 54 13.18 -3.87 -11.89
C SER A 54 12.25 -3.02 -11.03
N ILE A 55 12.56 -1.73 -10.88
CA ILE A 55 11.74 -0.79 -10.10
C ILE A 55 11.54 0.50 -10.88
N THR A 56 10.31 0.98 -10.91
CA THR A 56 9.94 2.28 -11.49
C THR A 56 9.29 3.13 -10.41
N PHE A 57 9.71 4.39 -10.27
CA PHE A 57 9.05 5.37 -9.42
C PHE A 57 8.24 6.33 -10.28
N GLN A 58 6.94 6.41 -10.03
CA GLN A 58 6.02 7.35 -10.65
C GLN A 58 5.46 8.29 -9.58
N LEU A 59 6.03 9.48 -9.49
CA LEU A 59 5.46 10.58 -8.71
C LEU A 59 4.46 11.32 -9.60
N MET A 60 3.22 11.44 -9.15
CA MET A 60 2.13 12.02 -9.92
C MET A 60 1.62 13.28 -9.23
N LYS A 61 1.90 14.44 -9.83
CA LYS A 61 1.39 15.72 -9.32
C LYS A 61 -0.11 15.83 -9.58
N SER A 62 -0.90 16.03 -8.53
CA SER A 62 -2.32 16.40 -8.66
C SER A 62 -2.80 17.16 -7.43
N SER A 63 -3.72 18.10 -7.64
CA SER A 63 -4.40 18.80 -6.55
C SER A 63 -5.51 17.96 -5.90
N LEU A 64 -5.96 16.89 -6.56
CA LEU A 64 -6.99 15.99 -6.06
C LEU A 64 -6.41 14.59 -5.90
N VAL A 65 -6.44 14.05 -4.69
CA VAL A 65 -5.88 12.72 -4.40
C VAL A 65 -6.57 11.62 -5.23
N THR A 66 -7.89 11.73 -5.45
CA THR A 66 -8.67 10.84 -6.32
C THR A 66 -8.08 10.77 -7.73
N GLN A 67 -7.93 11.95 -8.36
CA GLN A 67 -7.32 12.08 -9.68
C GLN A 67 -5.87 11.58 -9.68
N GLY A 68 -5.06 11.97 -8.70
CA GLY A 68 -3.67 11.54 -8.58
C GLY A 68 -3.51 10.02 -8.55
N ARG A 69 -4.32 9.33 -7.74
CA ARG A 69 -4.36 7.86 -7.67
C ARG A 69 -4.80 7.25 -8.99
N ASN A 70 -5.85 7.75 -9.63
CA ASN A 70 -6.31 7.24 -10.93
C ASN A 70 -5.29 7.45 -12.06
N LEU A 71 -4.57 8.57 -12.06
CA LEU A 71 -3.48 8.84 -13.01
C LEU A 71 -2.29 7.90 -12.79
N CYS A 72 -1.96 7.58 -11.54
CA CYS A 72 -0.98 6.55 -11.22
C CYS A 72 -1.39 5.17 -11.74
N VAL A 73 -2.66 4.76 -11.55
CA VAL A 73 -3.19 3.51 -12.12
C VAL A 73 -3.04 3.50 -13.63
N ALA A 74 -3.40 4.60 -14.31
CA ALA A 74 -3.26 4.70 -15.76
C ALA A 74 -1.80 4.55 -16.23
N ALA A 75 -0.85 5.15 -15.50
CA ALA A 75 0.57 5.02 -15.79
C ALA A 75 1.06 3.58 -15.57
N PHE A 76 0.65 2.93 -14.47
CA PHE A 76 0.95 1.54 -14.19
C PHE A 76 0.40 0.59 -15.26
N LEU A 77 -0.88 0.73 -15.62
CA LEU A 77 -1.52 -0.10 -16.64
C LEU A 77 -0.85 0.04 -18.02
N SER A 78 -0.30 1.22 -18.32
CA SER A 78 0.46 1.49 -19.54
C SER A 78 1.92 1.04 -19.48
N SER A 79 2.42 0.65 -18.30
CA SER A 79 3.73 0.03 -18.11
C SER A 79 3.68 -1.49 -18.31
N ARG A 80 4.84 -2.14 -18.30
CA ARG A 80 4.94 -3.62 -18.29
C ARG A 80 4.89 -4.23 -16.88
N ALA A 81 4.69 -3.39 -15.86
CA ALA A 81 4.87 -3.84 -14.49
C ALA A 81 3.75 -4.78 -14.02
N ASP A 82 4.07 -5.79 -13.23
CA ASP A 82 3.06 -6.76 -12.76
C ASP A 82 2.35 -6.31 -11.49
N GLN A 83 3.02 -5.50 -10.67
CA GLN A 83 2.49 -5.04 -9.40
C GLN A 83 2.77 -3.56 -9.22
N MET A 84 1.79 -2.85 -8.66
CA MET A 84 1.89 -1.46 -8.27
C MET A 84 1.82 -1.37 -6.76
N CYS A 85 2.74 -0.64 -6.13
CA CYS A 85 2.62 -0.23 -4.74
C CYS A 85 2.28 1.26 -4.69
N PHE A 86 1.09 1.59 -4.20
CA PHE A 86 0.83 2.94 -3.73
C PHE A 86 1.64 3.21 -2.48
N ILE A 87 2.34 4.34 -2.48
CA ILE A 87 3.00 4.89 -1.30
C ILE A 87 2.72 6.39 -1.27
N ASP A 88 2.01 6.86 -0.24
CA ASP A 88 1.75 8.28 -0.06
C ASP A 88 3.06 9.02 0.31
N ALA A 89 3.14 10.30 -0.07
CA ALA A 89 4.37 11.12 0.01
C ALA A 89 4.91 11.36 1.43
N ASP A 90 4.09 11.05 2.44
CA ASP A 90 4.34 11.21 3.87
C ASP A 90 4.38 9.88 4.62
N ILE A 91 4.53 8.76 3.90
CA ILE A 91 4.69 7.44 4.50
C ILE A 91 6.18 7.07 4.55
N SER A 92 6.65 6.71 5.75
CA SER A 92 7.94 6.07 5.96
C SER A 92 7.73 4.57 6.12
N PHE A 93 8.44 3.77 5.35
CA PHE A 93 8.23 2.33 5.27
C PHE A 93 9.56 1.56 5.30
N SER A 94 9.50 0.28 5.64
CA SER A 94 10.66 -0.61 5.59
C SER A 94 10.75 -1.30 4.22
N VAL A 95 11.97 -1.55 3.76
CA VAL A 95 12.18 -2.36 2.53
C VAL A 95 11.56 -3.76 2.69
N ARG A 96 11.67 -4.33 3.90
CA ARG A 96 11.08 -5.62 4.26
C ARG A 96 9.57 -5.66 4.03
N SER A 97 8.83 -4.61 4.40
CA SER A 97 7.37 -4.61 4.25
C SER A 97 6.94 -4.61 2.78
N ILE A 98 7.64 -3.85 1.93
CA ILE A 98 7.38 -3.83 0.49
C ILE A 98 7.68 -5.18 -0.16
N TYR A 99 8.81 -5.82 0.17
CA TYR A 99 9.14 -7.15 -0.33
C TYR A 99 8.13 -8.21 0.11
N ARG A 100 7.72 -8.19 1.39
CA ARG A 100 6.69 -9.12 1.88
C ARG A 100 5.36 -8.96 1.16
N MET A 101 4.95 -7.73 0.82
CA MET A 101 3.75 -7.51 0.00
C MET A 101 3.97 -7.93 -1.45
N TYR A 102 5.14 -7.67 -2.02
CA TYR A 102 5.48 -8.03 -3.40
C TYR A 102 5.49 -9.55 -3.63
N GLU A 103 5.98 -10.31 -2.65
CA GLU A 103 6.11 -11.78 -2.71
C GLU A 103 4.85 -12.52 -2.23
N CYS A 104 3.88 -11.83 -1.63
CA CYS A 104 2.69 -12.48 -1.12
C CYS A 104 1.78 -13.01 -2.25
N PRO A 105 0.95 -14.03 -1.99
CA PRO A 105 0.04 -14.54 -3.01
C PRO A 105 -1.15 -13.60 -3.28
N TYR A 106 -1.43 -12.64 -2.39
CA TYR A 106 -2.63 -11.82 -2.42
C TYR A 106 -2.61 -10.79 -3.55
N GLU A 107 -3.75 -10.54 -4.18
CA GLU A 107 -3.88 -9.56 -5.26
C GLU A 107 -3.91 -8.12 -4.75
N VAL A 108 -4.46 -7.92 -3.55
CA VAL A 108 -4.46 -6.64 -2.85
C VAL A 108 -4.00 -6.85 -1.42
N SER A 109 -2.91 -6.19 -1.06
CA SER A 109 -2.38 -6.18 0.30
C SER A 109 -1.93 -4.79 0.71
N LEU A 110 -1.90 -4.49 2.00
CA LEU A 110 -1.47 -3.17 2.48
C LEU A 110 -0.74 -3.26 3.82
N VAL A 111 0.08 -2.26 4.13
CA VAL A 111 0.59 -2.04 5.49
C VAL A 111 -0.26 -0.95 6.13
N PRO A 112 -1.08 -1.27 7.14
CA PRO A 112 -1.91 -0.27 7.80
C PRO A 112 -1.05 0.69 8.61
N TYR A 113 -1.28 1.99 8.42
CA TYR A 113 -0.62 3.05 9.18
C TYR A 113 -1.60 3.78 10.10
N PRO A 114 -1.12 4.36 11.21
CA PRO A 114 -1.97 5.10 12.13
C PRO A 114 -2.44 6.44 11.53
N MET A 115 -3.60 6.90 11.95
CA MET A 115 -4.04 8.27 11.69
C MET A 115 -3.14 9.28 12.41
N LYS A 116 -3.03 10.51 11.88
CA LYS A 116 -2.27 11.62 12.47
C LYS A 116 -2.99 12.25 13.67
N THR A 117 -3.45 11.42 14.59
CA THR A 117 -4.25 11.81 15.75
C THR A 117 -3.86 10.96 16.94
N VAL A 118 -3.73 11.58 18.12
CA VAL A 118 -3.47 10.88 19.37
C VAL A 118 -4.69 11.00 20.26
N ASP A 119 -5.24 9.87 20.68
CA ASP A 119 -6.29 9.81 21.67
C ASP A 119 -5.67 9.57 23.06
N ALA A 120 -5.86 10.50 23.98
CA ALA A 120 -5.29 10.45 25.32
C ALA A 120 -5.85 9.32 26.19
N ASN A 121 -7.12 8.95 26.02
CA ASN A 121 -7.71 7.82 26.74
C ASN A 121 -7.16 6.50 26.21
N LYS A 122 -7.07 6.37 24.89
CA LYS A 122 -6.43 5.21 24.26
C LYS A 122 -4.96 5.11 24.63
N PHE A 123 -4.24 6.23 24.73
CA PHE A 123 -2.85 6.22 25.19
C PHE A 123 -2.73 5.57 26.58
N ARG A 124 -3.57 5.97 27.55
CA ARG A 124 -3.57 5.38 28.90
C ARG A 124 -3.92 3.88 28.88
N GLN A 125 -4.88 3.49 28.05
CA GLN A 125 -5.25 2.07 27.89
C GLN A 125 -4.11 1.25 27.29
N ASP A 126 -3.47 1.76 26.23
CA ASP A 126 -2.31 1.16 25.61
C ASP A 126 -1.14 1.08 26.60
N ASP A 127 -0.93 2.10 27.43
CA ASP A 127 0.14 2.11 28.43
C ASP A 127 -0.01 0.99 29.47
N ILE A 128 -1.26 0.71 29.89
CA ILE A 128 -1.59 -0.42 30.77
C ILE A 128 -1.45 -1.75 30.02
N LYS A 129 -1.94 -1.83 28.78
CA LYS A 129 -2.00 -3.07 27.99
C LYS A 129 -0.62 -3.55 27.52
N ARG A 130 0.27 -2.61 27.21
CA ARG A 130 1.61 -2.85 26.64
C ARG A 130 2.62 -1.88 27.26
N PRO A 131 2.93 -2.04 28.56
CA PRO A 131 3.78 -1.11 29.31
C PRO A 131 5.21 -1.07 28.79
N SER A 132 5.71 -2.14 28.19
CA SER A 132 7.06 -2.22 27.60
C SER A 132 7.20 -1.50 26.25
N ASP A 133 6.09 -1.19 25.58
CA ASP A 133 6.14 -0.56 24.27
C ASP A 133 6.52 0.92 24.39
N HIS A 134 7.23 1.42 23.37
CA HIS A 134 7.63 2.82 23.29
C HIS A 134 6.39 3.75 23.33
N PRO A 135 6.40 4.83 24.14
CA PRO A 135 5.27 5.75 24.26
C PRO A 135 4.76 6.31 22.93
N ASP A 136 5.66 6.63 22.00
CA ASP A 136 5.31 7.12 20.65
C ASP A 136 4.70 6.08 19.72
N THR A 137 4.33 4.90 20.23
CA THR A 137 3.49 3.96 19.49
C THR A 137 2.07 3.90 20.04
N LYS A 138 1.77 4.62 21.14
CA LYS A 138 0.53 4.54 21.93
C LYS A 138 -0.48 5.62 21.58
N GLY A 139 -1.76 5.30 21.76
CA GLY A 139 -2.85 6.25 21.57
C GLY A 139 -3.27 6.47 20.13
N TYR A 140 -2.81 5.63 19.18
CA TYR A 140 -3.11 5.79 17.76
C TYR A 140 -4.23 4.90 17.28
N ILE A 141 -5.06 5.42 16.38
CA ILE A 141 -6.14 4.66 15.74
C ILE A 141 -5.69 4.27 14.33
N PHE A 142 -5.86 3.00 13.99
CA PHE A 142 -5.64 2.49 12.64
C PHE A 142 -6.97 2.45 11.88
N PRO A 143 -7.08 3.05 10.68
CA PRO A 143 -8.33 3.14 9.93
C PRO A 143 -8.60 1.83 9.16
N VAL A 144 -8.79 0.73 9.88
CA VAL A 144 -8.99 -0.63 9.34
C VAL A 144 -10.28 -1.23 9.88
N GLU A 145 -11.01 -1.94 9.02
CA GLU A 145 -12.15 -2.78 9.44
C GLU A 145 -11.81 -4.26 9.19
N LEU A 146 -11.79 -5.07 10.25
CA LEU A 146 -11.57 -6.51 10.17
C LEU A 146 -12.80 -7.22 9.58
N THR A 147 -12.60 -8.37 8.94
CA THR A 147 -13.70 -9.23 8.47
C THR A 147 -14.50 -9.83 9.63
N ASN A 148 -13.79 -10.29 10.67
CA ASN A 148 -14.38 -10.85 11.89
C ASN A 148 -13.51 -10.47 13.11
N MET A 149 -14.08 -9.71 14.04
CA MET A 149 -13.38 -9.33 15.28
C MET A 149 -13.21 -10.49 16.27
N ASP A 150 -14.07 -11.51 16.19
CA ASP A 150 -14.06 -12.64 17.13
C ASP A 150 -13.12 -13.77 16.68
N ALA A 151 -12.67 -13.75 15.43
CA ALA A 151 -11.83 -14.78 14.83
C ALA A 151 -10.78 -14.15 13.90
N ILE A 152 -9.70 -13.66 14.48
CA ILE A 152 -8.56 -13.11 13.75
C ILE A 152 -7.63 -14.25 13.38
N ASN A 153 -7.61 -14.59 12.09
CA ASN A 153 -6.68 -15.56 11.51
C ASN A 153 -5.50 -14.81 10.89
N MET A 154 -4.33 -14.95 11.48
CA MET A 154 -3.10 -14.36 10.95
C MET A 154 -2.22 -15.43 10.34
N HIS A 155 -1.82 -15.22 9.08
CA HIS A 155 -0.93 -16.12 8.36
C HIS A 155 0.25 -15.34 7.77
N ASN A 156 1.47 -15.69 8.19
CA ASN A 156 2.70 -14.97 7.81
C ASN A 156 2.60 -13.45 8.00
N GLY A 157 1.96 -13.01 9.10
CA GLY A 157 1.74 -11.60 9.43
C GLY A 157 0.55 -10.93 8.72
N PHE A 158 -0.09 -11.60 7.77
CA PHE A 158 -1.25 -11.06 7.06
C PHE A 158 -2.57 -11.45 7.74
N VAL A 159 -3.51 -10.50 7.80
CA VAL A 159 -4.89 -10.68 8.26
C VAL A 159 -5.87 -10.19 7.21
N GLU A 160 -6.95 -10.92 6.97
CA GLU A 160 -8.01 -10.50 6.03
C GLU A 160 -8.82 -9.34 6.62
N ILE A 161 -8.96 -8.26 5.85
CA ILE A 161 -9.69 -7.03 6.22
C ILE A 161 -10.77 -6.72 5.19
N LYS A 162 -11.80 -5.99 5.61
CA LYS A 162 -12.85 -5.48 4.71
C LYS A 162 -12.41 -4.21 3.99
N LYS A 163 -11.74 -3.31 4.71
CA LYS A 163 -11.21 -2.07 4.16
C LYS A 163 -10.05 -1.56 5.00
N GLY A 164 -9.17 -0.80 4.36
CA GLY A 164 -8.01 -0.15 4.97
C GLY A 164 -7.49 0.98 4.08
N PRO A 165 -6.50 1.75 4.56
CA PRO A 165 -6.02 2.91 3.85
C PRO A 165 -5.13 2.54 2.66
N ALA A 166 -5.13 3.36 1.61
CA ALA A 166 -4.38 3.11 0.37
C ALA A 166 -2.95 3.69 0.35
N GLY A 167 -2.52 4.39 1.39
CA GLY A 167 -1.21 5.07 1.42
C GLY A 167 0.01 4.15 1.51
N CYS A 168 -0.16 2.85 1.75
CA CYS A 168 0.88 1.83 1.55
C CYS A 168 0.20 0.53 1.11
N MET A 169 -0.19 0.45 -0.16
CA MET A 169 -1.03 -0.61 -0.70
C MET A 169 -0.44 -1.19 -1.99
N MET A 170 -0.16 -2.49 -1.98
CA MET A 170 0.25 -3.28 -3.14
C MET A 170 -0.97 -3.86 -3.85
N MET A 171 -1.03 -3.67 -5.16
CA MET A 171 -2.06 -4.24 -6.04
C MET A 171 -1.42 -4.89 -7.26
N LYS A 172 -1.78 -6.13 -7.53
CA LYS A 172 -1.36 -6.85 -8.73
C LYS A 172 -2.16 -6.38 -9.94
N ARG A 173 -1.57 -6.46 -11.14
CA ARG A 173 -2.23 -6.16 -12.41
C ARG A 173 -3.54 -6.94 -12.58
N SER A 174 -3.56 -8.21 -12.14
CA SER A 174 -4.75 -9.06 -12.18
C SER A 174 -5.94 -8.51 -11.39
N ALA A 175 -5.71 -7.74 -10.33
CA ALA A 175 -6.77 -7.05 -9.60
C ALA A 175 -7.44 -5.99 -10.48
N PHE A 176 -6.64 -5.20 -11.18
CA PHE A 176 -7.15 -4.19 -12.11
C PHE A 176 -7.84 -4.80 -13.33
N ASP A 177 -7.31 -5.91 -13.89
CA ASP A 177 -7.97 -6.61 -15.00
C ASP A 177 -9.39 -7.06 -14.61
N LYS A 178 -9.55 -7.56 -13.38
CA LYS A 178 -10.87 -7.94 -12.82
C LYS A 178 -11.77 -6.72 -12.60
N LEU A 179 -11.23 -5.61 -12.07
CA LEU A 179 -11.98 -4.37 -11.89
C LEU A 179 -12.44 -3.77 -13.22
N ILE A 180 -11.57 -3.74 -14.24
CA ILE A 180 -11.91 -3.26 -15.59
C ILE A 180 -13.04 -4.10 -16.19
N LYS A 181 -12.96 -5.42 -16.06
CA LYS A 181 -14.01 -6.33 -16.55
C LYS A 181 -15.34 -6.14 -15.82
N ALA A 182 -15.31 -5.94 -14.51
CA ALA A 182 -16.52 -5.81 -13.70
C ALA A 182 -17.15 -4.42 -13.77
N TYR A 183 -16.35 -3.38 -14.04
CA TYR A 183 -16.76 -1.98 -14.01
C TYR A 183 -16.36 -1.22 -15.29
N PRO A 184 -16.84 -1.62 -16.47
CA PRO A 184 -16.51 -0.94 -17.73
C PRO A 184 -16.94 0.54 -17.74
N ASP A 185 -17.99 0.87 -16.98
CA ASP A 185 -18.56 2.22 -16.88
C ASP A 185 -17.68 3.20 -16.08
N LEU A 186 -16.62 2.73 -15.40
CA LEU A 186 -15.67 3.59 -14.69
C LEU A 186 -14.60 4.19 -15.60
N THR A 187 -14.67 3.97 -16.91
CA THR A 187 -13.73 4.57 -17.87
C THR A 187 -13.84 6.10 -17.89
N VAL A 188 -12.71 6.81 -17.83
CA VAL A 188 -12.65 8.27 -17.82
C VAL A 188 -12.10 8.78 -19.15
N LYS A 189 -12.92 9.57 -19.86
CA LYS A 189 -12.49 10.27 -21.08
C LYS A 189 -11.85 11.59 -20.71
N GLN A 190 -10.52 11.62 -20.67
CA GLN A 190 -9.75 12.85 -20.49
C GLN A 190 -8.72 12.98 -21.61
N THR A 191 -8.77 14.12 -22.31
CA THR A 191 -7.76 14.49 -23.30
C THR A 191 -6.66 15.33 -22.63
N THR A 192 -5.42 15.12 -23.06
CA THR A 192 -4.26 15.92 -22.64
C THR A 192 -3.58 16.47 -23.89
N MET A 193 -3.05 17.69 -23.79
CA MET A 193 -2.25 18.29 -24.86
C MET A 193 -0.88 17.61 -24.91
N ILE A 194 -0.61 16.90 -26.00
CA ILE A 194 0.69 16.27 -26.27
C ILE A 194 1.15 16.77 -27.63
N ASN A 195 2.29 17.46 -27.68
CA ASN A 195 2.87 18.03 -28.91
C ASN A 195 1.85 18.86 -29.73
N GLY A 196 1.05 19.67 -29.06
CA GLY A 196 0.05 20.54 -29.71
C GLY A 196 -1.21 19.82 -30.21
N LYS A 197 -1.38 18.51 -29.93
CA LYS A 197 -2.60 17.76 -30.24
C LYS A 197 -3.29 17.30 -28.96
N MET A 198 -4.61 17.36 -28.97
CA MET A 198 -5.43 16.75 -27.92
C MET A 198 -5.47 15.24 -28.15
N VAL A 199 -4.84 14.49 -27.25
CA VAL A 199 -4.79 13.02 -27.29
C VAL A 199 -5.53 12.48 -26.07
N GLU A 200 -6.40 11.49 -26.28
CA GLU A 200 -7.08 10.80 -25.20
C GLU A 200 -6.09 9.97 -24.39
N ARG A 201 -6.17 10.07 -23.06
CA ARG A 201 -5.29 9.32 -22.17
C ARG A 201 -5.71 7.84 -22.15
N PRO A 202 -4.80 6.91 -22.48
CA PRO A 202 -5.11 5.49 -22.41
C PRO A 202 -5.23 5.01 -20.96
N ASN A 203 -5.96 3.91 -20.76
CA ASN A 203 -6.07 3.18 -19.48
C ASN A 203 -6.52 4.03 -18.29
N TYR A 204 -7.37 5.02 -18.52
CA TYR A 204 -7.81 5.92 -17.47
C TYR A 204 -9.18 5.51 -16.91
N TYR A 205 -9.20 5.16 -15.62
CA TYR A 205 -10.36 4.63 -14.91
C TYR A 205 -10.55 5.34 -13.57
N ASN A 206 -11.80 5.47 -13.14
CA ASN A 206 -12.18 6.14 -11.89
C ASN A 206 -12.29 5.16 -10.71
N PHE A 207 -11.25 4.35 -10.47
CA PHE A 207 -11.26 3.35 -9.39
C PHE A 207 -11.09 3.96 -7.98
N PHE A 208 -10.44 5.11 -7.90
CA PHE A 208 -10.23 5.88 -6.67
C PHE A 208 -11.05 7.17 -6.74
N ASP A 209 -12.33 7.07 -6.40
CA ASP A 209 -13.24 8.20 -6.24
C ASP A 209 -13.97 8.12 -4.90
N THR A 210 -14.55 9.22 -4.45
CA THR A 210 -15.42 9.22 -3.27
C THR A 210 -16.74 8.52 -3.59
N TYR A 211 -17.39 7.97 -2.57
CA TYR A 211 -18.71 7.36 -2.72
C TYR A 211 -19.70 7.98 -1.75
N TYR A 212 -20.89 8.31 -2.24
CA TYR A 212 -22.00 8.79 -1.42
C TYR A 212 -23.29 8.02 -1.70
N SER A 213 -23.80 7.32 -0.69
CA SER A 213 -25.09 6.64 -0.75
C SER A 213 -26.21 7.58 -0.29
N LYS A 214 -27.09 7.97 -1.22
CA LYS A 214 -28.28 8.79 -0.89
C LYS A 214 -29.24 8.07 0.08
N LYS A 215 -29.27 6.72 0.06
CA LYS A 215 -30.16 5.88 0.88
C LYS A 215 -29.67 5.78 2.32
N THR A 216 -28.40 5.42 2.52
CA THR A 216 -27.84 5.20 3.86
C THR A 216 -27.16 6.44 4.44
N LYS A 217 -27.03 7.52 3.65
CA LYS A 217 -26.25 8.72 3.97
C LYS A 217 -24.77 8.44 4.27
N LEU A 218 -24.28 7.27 3.84
CA LEU A 218 -22.88 6.87 4.00
C LEU A 218 -22.02 7.59 2.97
N TYR A 219 -20.94 8.21 3.45
CA TYR A 219 -19.86 8.75 2.63
C TYR A 219 -18.59 7.92 2.84
N LEU A 220 -17.89 7.58 1.78
CA LEU A 220 -16.59 6.91 1.80
C LEU A 220 -15.55 7.76 1.07
N GLY A 221 -14.34 7.83 1.66
CA GLY A 221 -13.15 8.31 0.98
C GLY A 221 -12.74 7.40 -0.18
N GLU A 222 -11.76 7.84 -0.96
CA GLU A 222 -11.36 7.18 -2.20
C GLU A 222 -10.70 5.81 -1.98
N ASP A 223 -9.97 5.67 -0.89
CA ASP A 223 -9.34 4.42 -0.46
C ASP A 223 -10.38 3.36 -0.08
N PHE A 224 -11.38 3.74 0.71
CA PHE A 224 -12.46 2.86 1.14
C PHE A 224 -13.44 2.55 0.03
N ASN A 225 -13.65 3.47 -0.92
CA ASN A 225 -14.43 3.17 -2.10
C ASN A 225 -13.70 2.18 -3.03
N PHE A 226 -12.38 2.30 -3.20
CA PHE A 226 -11.60 1.28 -3.91
C PHE A 226 -11.73 -0.09 -3.22
N CYS A 227 -11.59 -0.15 -1.89
CA CYS A 227 -11.80 -1.38 -1.13
C CYS A 227 -13.20 -1.96 -1.37
N LYS A 228 -14.22 -1.10 -1.42
CA LYS A 228 -15.60 -1.48 -1.73
C LYS A 228 -15.73 -2.06 -3.14
N LEU A 229 -15.23 -1.39 -4.17
CA LEU A 229 -15.27 -1.89 -5.55
C LEU A 229 -14.61 -3.26 -5.67
N TRP A 230 -13.45 -3.43 -5.03
CA TRP A 230 -12.74 -4.71 -5.05
C TRP A 230 -13.50 -5.83 -4.31
N THR A 231 -14.06 -5.54 -3.14
CA THR A 231 -14.79 -6.53 -2.34
C THR A 231 -16.18 -6.86 -2.90
N ASP A 232 -16.85 -5.90 -3.55
CA ASP A 232 -18.14 -6.11 -4.22
C ASP A 232 -18.07 -7.17 -5.33
N ILE A 233 -16.90 -7.36 -5.95
CA ILE A 233 -16.66 -8.39 -6.97
C ILE A 233 -16.05 -9.68 -6.39
N GLY A 234 -16.09 -9.85 -5.07
CA GLY A 234 -15.56 -11.02 -4.36
C GLY A 234 -14.04 -10.97 -4.11
N GLY A 235 -13.40 -9.83 -4.37
CA GLY A 235 -12.00 -9.60 -4.04
C GLY A 235 -11.75 -9.59 -2.53
N LYS A 236 -10.54 -9.97 -2.13
CA LYS A 236 -10.09 -9.99 -0.73
C LYS A 236 -8.93 -9.04 -0.52
N ILE A 237 -8.85 -8.45 0.68
CA ILE A 237 -7.80 -7.50 1.05
C ILE A 237 -7.08 -8.06 2.28
N TYR A 238 -5.75 -8.00 2.25
CA TYR A 238 -4.92 -8.53 3.33
C TYR A 238 -4.02 -7.44 3.92
N ALA A 239 -4.17 -7.17 5.21
CA ALA A 239 -3.31 -6.25 5.95
C ALA A 239 -2.09 -6.99 6.49
N LEU A 240 -0.89 -6.50 6.19
CA LEU A 240 0.35 -6.94 6.80
C LEU A 240 0.49 -6.28 8.17
N ALA A 241 0.00 -6.98 9.21
CA ALA A 241 -0.27 -6.38 10.51
C ALA A 241 0.95 -6.29 11.43
N ASP A 242 1.98 -7.10 11.20
CA ASP A 242 3.17 -7.22 12.05
C ASP A 242 4.35 -6.33 11.62
N GLU A 243 4.19 -5.55 10.53
CA GLU A 243 5.15 -4.55 10.10
C GLU A 243 4.88 -3.19 10.73
N GLU A 244 5.94 -2.52 11.14
CA GLU A 244 5.89 -1.13 11.58
C GLU A 244 5.93 -0.18 10.39
N ILE A 245 5.15 0.88 10.48
CA ILE A 245 5.06 1.94 9.47
C ILE A 245 4.84 3.27 10.19
N SER A 246 5.31 4.36 9.58
CA SER A 246 5.13 5.70 10.14
C SER A 246 4.42 6.62 9.15
N HIS A 247 3.41 7.33 9.65
CA HIS A 247 2.72 8.39 8.94
C HIS A 247 3.28 9.74 9.41
N VAL A 248 3.93 10.47 8.52
CA VAL A 248 4.69 11.68 8.84
C VAL A 248 3.77 12.89 8.79
N GLY A 249 3.55 13.54 9.92
CA GLY A 249 2.88 14.84 10.02
C GLY A 249 3.76 15.84 10.75
N GLU A 250 3.18 16.56 11.72
CA GLU A 250 3.92 17.39 12.67
C GLU A 250 4.98 16.58 13.46
N LYS A 251 4.72 15.29 13.62
CA LYS A 251 5.67 14.27 14.11
C LYS A 251 5.47 12.97 13.33
N MET A 252 6.31 11.97 13.60
CA MET A 252 6.08 10.62 13.11
C MET A 252 5.02 9.94 13.98
N TYR A 253 3.94 9.47 13.36
CA TYR A 253 2.93 8.62 13.98
C TYR A 253 3.26 7.18 13.60
N SER A 254 3.86 6.43 14.52
CA SER A 254 4.46 5.12 14.24
C SER A 254 3.75 3.99 14.95
N GLY A 255 3.65 2.83 14.32
CA GLY A 255 3.17 1.63 14.99
C GLY A 255 2.91 0.51 13.99
N LYS A 256 2.34 -0.57 14.51
CA LYS A 256 1.91 -1.72 13.70
C LYS A 256 0.52 -2.17 14.13
N LEU A 257 -0.30 -2.56 13.16
CA LEU A 257 -1.70 -2.97 13.43
C LEU A 257 -1.78 -4.08 14.49
N LEU A 258 -0.78 -4.97 14.56
CA LEU A 258 -0.73 -6.05 15.53
C LEU A 258 -0.91 -5.58 16.98
N GLN A 259 -0.50 -4.37 17.33
CA GLN A 259 -0.68 -3.79 18.68
C GLN A 259 -2.16 -3.58 19.04
N GLU A 260 -3.01 -3.37 18.03
CA GLU A 260 -4.46 -3.29 18.19
C GLU A 260 -5.09 -4.68 18.35
N LEU A 261 -4.48 -5.72 17.77
CA LEU A 261 -5.03 -7.08 17.73
C LEU A 261 -4.66 -7.93 18.95
N THR A 262 -3.60 -7.58 19.68
CA THR A 262 -3.22 -8.29 20.92
C THR A 262 -4.32 -8.11 21.98
N LYS A 263 -4.81 -9.17 22.61
CA LYS A 263 -5.68 -9.05 23.79
C LYS A 263 -4.86 -8.74 25.04
N THR A 264 -5.45 -8.04 26.00
CA THR A 264 -4.88 -7.82 27.33
C THR A 264 -4.72 -9.18 28.04
N GLY A 265 -3.48 -9.65 28.27
CA GLY A 265 -3.21 -10.78 29.17
C GLY A 265 -2.63 -12.08 28.58
N GLY A 266 -2.13 -12.13 27.34
CA GLY A 266 -1.51 -13.34 26.77
C GLY A 266 -0.07 -13.10 26.28
N LYS A 267 0.81 -14.09 26.50
CA LYS A 267 2.23 -14.12 26.06
C LYS A 267 2.43 -13.45 24.69
N SER A 268 3.51 -12.68 24.56
CA SER A 268 3.92 -12.02 23.33
C SER A 268 3.79 -12.94 22.12
N ILE A 269 3.00 -12.52 21.13
CA ILE A 269 2.89 -13.23 19.86
C ILE A 269 4.24 -13.05 19.15
N PRO A 270 4.99 -14.11 18.85
CA PRO A 270 6.23 -13.99 18.10
C PRO A 270 5.93 -13.40 16.72
N LEU A 271 6.76 -12.45 16.25
CA LEU A 271 6.69 -11.96 14.88
C LEU A 271 6.79 -13.15 13.91
N GLY A 272 5.84 -13.29 12.97
CA GLY A 272 5.84 -14.35 11.96
C GLY A 272 5.20 -15.69 12.35
N ALA A 273 4.58 -15.82 13.53
CA ALA A 273 3.86 -17.04 13.90
C ALA A 273 2.45 -17.11 13.27
N ASN A 274 2.04 -18.28 12.78
CA ASN A 274 0.65 -18.58 12.44
C ASN A 274 -0.16 -18.64 13.73
N VAL A 275 -0.90 -17.58 14.07
CA VAL A 275 -1.69 -17.53 15.31
C VAL A 275 -3.17 -17.54 14.98
N ASN A 276 -3.85 -18.61 15.42
CA ASN A 276 -5.28 -18.63 15.63
C ASN A 276 -5.56 -17.98 16.99
N LEU A 277 -6.05 -16.74 17.02
CA LEU A 277 -6.55 -16.13 18.24
C LEU A 277 -7.93 -16.74 18.55
N LYS A 278 -7.97 -17.97 19.08
CA LYS A 278 -9.20 -18.59 19.60
C LYS A 278 -9.42 -18.21 21.06
N LYS A 279 -10.61 -17.65 21.31
CA LYS A 279 -11.27 -17.26 22.57
C LYS A 279 -10.36 -17.07 23.79
#